data_AF-Q4PMI1-F1
#
_entry.id   AF-Q4PMI1-F1
#
_cell.length_a   1.000
_cell.length_b   1.000
_cell.length_c   1.000
_cell.angle_alpha   90.00
_cell.angle_beta   90.00
_cell.angle_gamma   90.00
#
_symmetry.space_group_name_H-M   'P 1'
#
loop_
_entity.id
_entity.type
_entity.pdbx_description
1 polymer ?
#
loop_
_entity_poly.entity_id
_entity_poly.type
_entity_poly.pdbx_seq_one_letter_code
_entity_poly.pdbx_strand_id
1 'polypeptide(L)' 'MRVLTIVVASLLLLESFYFVECQRKYPKYQTKPGCRIPCDTPSNCGGKFCKVCGGGGIWTPYRCQK' A
#
# COMPACT_ATOMS: atom_id res chain seq x y z
N MET A 1 -11.91 -35.57 -28.85
CA MET A 1 -12.39 -34.16 -28.92
C MET A 1 -12.58 -33.50 -27.56
N ARG A 2 -13.20 -34.15 -26.55
CA ARG A 2 -13.49 -33.50 -25.25
C ARG A 2 -12.27 -33.15 -24.39
N VAL A 3 -11.18 -33.90 -24.53
CA VAL A 3 -9.92 -33.62 -23.80
C VAL A 3 -9.30 -32.30 -24.28
N LEU A 4 -9.26 -32.08 -25.61
CA LEU A 4 -8.74 -30.85 -26.20
C LEU A 4 -9.54 -29.62 -25.74
N THR A 5 -10.88 -29.72 -25.67
CA THR A 5 -11.71 -28.61 -25.20
C THR A 5 -11.48 -28.29 -23.72
N ILE A 6 -11.22 -29.30 -22.90
CA ILE A 6 -10.91 -29.10 -21.47
C ILE A 6 -9.55 -28.40 -21.32
N VAL A 7 -8.53 -28.86 -22.04
CA VAL A 7 -7.19 -28.25 -22.01
C VAL A 7 -7.23 -26.78 -22.46
N VAL A 8 -7.96 -26.48 -23.53
CA VAL A 8 -8.12 -25.11 -24.03
C VAL A 8 -8.89 -24.24 -23.03
N ALA A 9 -9.95 -24.75 -22.41
CA ALA A 9 -10.71 -24.02 -21.39
C ALA A 9 -9.85 -23.72 -20.14
N SER A 10 -9.02 -24.67 -19.70
CA SER A 10 -8.09 -24.47 -18.59
C SER A 10 -7.03 -23.40 -18.90
N LEU A 11 -6.48 -23.39 -20.12
CA LEU A 11 -5.52 -22.37 -20.57
C LEU A 11 -6.15 -20.97 -20.58
N LEU A 12 -7.36 -20.83 -21.12
CA LEU A 12 -8.08 -19.56 -21.15
C LEU A 12 -8.39 -19.02 -19.75
N LEU A 13 -8.79 -19.90 -18.84
CA LEU A 13 -9.01 -19.52 -17.45
C LEU A 13 -7.71 -19.04 -16.81
N LEU A 14 -6.60 -19.76 -17.01
CA LEU A 14 -5.30 -19.39 -16.44
C LEU A 14 -4.82 -18.01 -16.92
N GLU A 15 -4.95 -17.71 -18.22
CA GLU A 15 -4.62 -16.38 -18.75
C GLU A 15 -5.51 -15.28 -18.17
N SER A 16 -6.81 -15.54 -18.00
CA SER A 16 -7.74 -14.57 -17.41
C SER A 16 -7.37 -14.23 -15.95
N PHE A 17 -6.97 -15.23 -15.17
CA PHE A 17 -6.51 -15.02 -13.80
C PHE A 17 -5.19 -14.24 -13.74
N TYR A 18 -4.24 -14.56 -14.63
CA TYR A 18 -2.99 -13.81 -14.76
C TYR A 18 -3.21 -12.34 -15.13
N PHE A 19 -4.15 -12.06 -16.03
CA PHE A 19 -4.48 -10.69 -16.43
C PHE A 19 -5.07 -9.86 -15.27
N VAL A 20 -5.92 -10.47 -14.45
CA VAL A 20 -6.55 -9.80 -13.30
C VAL A 20 -5.54 -9.53 -12.17
N GLU A 21 -4.61 -10.45 -11.92
CA GLU A 21 -3.50 -10.26 -10.96
C GLU A 21 -2.61 -9.07 -11.38
N CYS A 22 -2.23 -8.98 -12.65
CA CYS A 22 -1.40 -7.87 -13.16
C CYS A 22 -2.13 -6.51 -13.16
N GLN A 23 -3.47 -6.50 -13.20
CA GLN A 23 -4.28 -5.29 -13.11
C GLN A 23 -4.45 -4.79 -11.67
N ARG A 24 -4.09 -5.58 -10.64
CA ARG A 24 -4.02 -5.08 -9.26
C ARG A 24 -2.85 -4.11 -9.13
N LYS A 25 -3.10 -2.86 -9.53
CA LYS A 25 -2.31 -1.72 -9.10
C LYS A 25 -2.44 -1.62 -7.59
N TYR A 26 -1.45 -2.15 -6.86
CA TYR A 26 -1.32 -1.85 -5.44
C TYR A 26 -1.43 -0.33 -5.28
N PRO A 27 -2.25 0.17 -4.34
CA PRO A 27 -2.27 1.59 -4.08
C PRO A 27 -0.82 1.97 -3.75
N LYS A 28 -0.18 2.78 -4.60
CA LYS A 28 1.06 3.44 -4.24
C LYS A 28 0.70 4.21 -2.99
N TYR A 29 1.10 3.71 -1.82
CA TYR A 29 0.99 4.46 -0.59
C TYR A 29 1.69 5.78 -0.88
N GLN A 30 0.89 6.83 -1.07
CA GLN A 30 1.43 8.17 -1.23
C GLN A 30 2.00 8.50 0.14
N THR A 31 3.28 8.17 0.34
CA THR A 31 4.02 8.62 1.51
C THR A 31 4.08 10.13 1.36
N LYS A 32 3.11 10.80 1.97
CA LYS A 32 3.07 12.26 1.97
C LYS A 32 4.39 12.75 2.57
N PRO A 33 5.10 13.65 1.89
CA PRO A 33 6.37 14.16 2.38
C PRO A 33 6.15 14.79 3.76
N GLY A 34 6.96 14.39 4.74
CA GLY A 34 6.88 14.88 6.12
C GLY A 34 6.05 14.03 7.09
N CYS A 35 5.39 12.96 6.65
CA CYS A 35 4.59 12.08 7.52
C CYS A 35 5.35 10.80 7.89
N ARG A 36 5.07 10.21 9.06
CA ARG A 36 5.75 9.03 9.64
C ARG A 36 7.23 9.22 10.01
N ILE A 37 7.72 10.46 10.00
CA ILE A 37 9.04 10.82 10.52
C ILE A 37 8.97 10.80 12.06
N PRO A 38 9.98 10.29 12.78
CA PRO A 38 10.08 10.43 14.22
C PRO A 38 10.04 11.90 14.64
N CYS A 39 9.35 12.20 15.74
CA CYS A 39 9.27 13.56 16.28
C CYS A 39 9.18 13.51 17.79
N ASP A 40 9.67 14.57 18.44
CA ASP A 40 9.49 14.81 19.88
C ASP A 40 8.59 16.03 20.10
N THR A 41 8.66 16.99 19.16
CA THR A 41 7.84 18.20 19.16
C THR A 41 7.16 18.41 17.79
N PRO A 42 6.05 19.16 17.73
CA PRO A 42 5.36 19.50 16.47
C PRO A 42 6.26 20.24 15.46
N SER A 43 7.28 20.96 15.94
CA SER A 43 8.24 21.69 15.10
C SER A 43 9.15 20.79 14.27
N ASN A 44 9.36 19.53 14.68
CA ASN A 44 10.13 18.55 13.91
C ASN A 44 9.37 18.07 12.66
N CYS A 45 8.07 18.32 12.61
CA CYS A 45 7.21 17.97 11.48
C CYS A 45 7.20 19.10 10.45
N GLY A 46 8.08 19.02 9.46
CA GLY A 46 8.27 20.06 8.43
C GLY A 46 7.23 20.08 7.29
N GLY A 47 6.11 19.37 7.41
CA GLY A 47 5.13 19.19 6.34
C GLY A 47 3.93 20.13 6.45
N LYS A 48 3.43 20.67 5.32
CA LYS A 48 2.14 21.42 5.28
C LYS A 48 0.95 20.58 5.77
N PHE A 49 1.05 19.25 5.65
CA PHE A 49 -0.02 18.29 5.92
C PHE A 49 0.18 17.47 7.19
N CYS A 50 1.40 17.30 7.68
CA CYS A 50 1.67 16.52 8.90
C CYS A 50 2.38 17.46 9.87
N LYS A 51 1.60 18.01 10.81
CA LYS A 51 2.04 19.01 11.80
C LYS A 51 1.97 18.49 13.22
N VAL A 52 1.27 17.39 13.44
CA VAL A 52 1.03 16.85 14.77
C VAL A 52 2.09 15.79 15.05
N CYS A 53 2.76 15.92 16.18
CA CYS A 53 3.59 14.83 16.69
C CYS A 53 2.73 13.94 17.58
N GLY A 54 2.46 12.70 17.14
CA GLY A 54 1.49 11.84 17.80
C GLY A 54 1.75 10.35 17.62
N GLY A 55 0.95 9.52 18.29
CA GLY A 55 1.08 8.07 18.28
C GLY A 55 2.20 7.52 19.17
N GLY A 56 2.73 8.35 20.07
CA GLY A 56 3.64 7.86 21.10
C GLY A 56 2.91 7.13 22.22
N GLY A 57 3.43 5.98 22.57
CA GLY A 57 2.99 5.12 23.67
C GLY A 57 4.10 4.14 24.03
N ILE A 58 3.84 3.22 24.95
CA ILE A 58 4.84 2.25 25.44
C ILE A 58 5.42 1.39 24.29
N TRP A 59 4.64 1.16 23.24
CA TRP A 59 4.96 0.25 22.13
C TRP A 59 5.12 0.95 20.77
N THR A 60 4.86 2.26 20.69
CA THR A 60 4.87 3.00 19.43
C THR A 60 5.64 4.31 19.58
N PRO A 61 6.64 4.59 18.71
CA PRO A 61 7.36 5.85 18.76
C PRO A 61 6.48 7.00 18.28
N TYR A 62 6.70 8.18 18.85
CA TYR A 62 6.08 9.42 18.37
C TYR A 62 6.48 9.69 16.92
N ARG A 63 5.49 9.95 16.06
CA ARG A 63 5.69 10.21 14.64
C ARG A 63 4.84 11.38 14.17
N CYS A 64 5.29 12.04 13.12
CA CYS A 64 4.54 13.09 12.45
C CYS A 64 3.29 12.53 11.78
N GLN A 65 2.14 13.03 12.22
CA GLN A 65 0.79 12.69 11.77
C GLN A 65 0.08 13.95 11.25
N LYS A 66 -1.04 13.73 10.55
CA LYS A 66 -1.84 14.78 9.94
C LYS A 66 -2.43 15.70 10.99
#